data_AF-A0A0G9LK33-F1
#
_entry.id   AF-A0A0G9LK33-F1
#
_cell.length_a   1.000
_cell.length_b   1.000
_cell.length_c   1.000
_cell.angle_alpha   90.00
_cell.angle_beta   90.00
_cell.angle_gamma   90.00
#
_symmetry.space_group_name_H-M   'P 1'
#
loop_
_entity.id
_entity.type
_entity.pdbx_description
1 polymer ?
#
loop_
_entity_poly.entity_id
_entity_poly.type
_entity_poly.pdbx_seq_one_letter_code
_entity_poly.pdbx_strand_id
1 'polypeptide(L)'
;MKKNILKLITSCTIAFSLFSFTVQAQNKERVTFGIDLTDAQEVQMLKEFGVSENEVSVDRITNNDIIKQLGLDPNDKSNYEGGCYSSSYVKITNNGGIQVQSNNLTEVTSLMLSNALVTSGITNAEVKAGSPFPVTGTSALSGILKGFESAKGEELSLKNKKAAQEEIETTSALGEEIGYDEAAKVINDVKTKIIKEAPKNSEEISKIVEGITNNYTVEISDEQKEQIKALMTDINDLDIDYSTVKETLKNIGNQISEVLKNSGKDIQDSSFFQGIFAAIGNFFSKLFDSIKNIGNN
;
A
#
# COMPACT_ATOMS: atom_id res chain seq x y z
N MET A 1 69.20 -2.88 -53.16
CA MET A 1 68.80 -2.55 -54.55
C MET A 1 67.39 -3.09 -54.80
N LYS A 2 66.46 -2.22 -55.22
CA LYS A 2 65.22 -2.42 -56.03
C LYS A 2 64.23 -3.52 -55.56
N LYS A 3 63.05 -3.19 -54.98
CA LYS A 3 61.82 -2.51 -55.48
C LYS A 3 60.73 -3.49 -55.96
N ASN A 4 59.48 -3.15 -55.60
CA ASN A 4 58.13 -3.57 -56.08
C ASN A 4 57.38 -4.44 -55.05
N ILE A 5 56.47 -3.95 -54.20
CA ILE A 5 55.16 -3.28 -54.46
C ILE A 5 54.30 -4.06 -55.47
N LEU A 6 53.34 -4.86 -54.97
CA LEU A 6 51.97 -4.88 -55.50
C LEU A 6 50.99 -5.46 -54.46
N LYS A 7 49.80 -4.87 -54.45
CA LYS A 7 48.72 -4.91 -53.46
C LYS A 7 47.98 -6.25 -53.43
N LEU A 8 47.47 -6.64 -52.25
CA LEU A 8 46.16 -7.29 -52.16
C LEU A 8 45.49 -6.92 -50.83
N ILE A 9 44.42 -6.13 -50.93
CA ILE A 9 43.47 -5.79 -49.87
C ILE A 9 42.41 -6.87 -49.89
N THR A 10 42.24 -7.69 -48.85
CA THR A 10 40.92 -8.29 -48.50
C THR A 10 40.91 -8.84 -47.06
N SER A 11 40.11 -8.20 -46.21
CA SER A 11 39.23 -8.75 -45.16
C SER A 11 39.68 -9.96 -44.30
N CYS A 12 39.74 -9.77 -42.98
CA CYS A 12 39.04 -10.67 -42.05
C CYS A 12 38.79 -9.98 -40.70
N THR A 13 37.51 -9.96 -40.35
CA THR A 13 36.82 -9.13 -39.38
C THR A 13 37.08 -9.57 -37.93
N ILE A 14 37.18 -8.60 -37.03
CA ILE A 14 37.21 -8.77 -35.58
C ILE A 14 35.87 -9.36 -35.13
N ALA A 15 35.86 -10.61 -34.67
CA ALA A 15 34.73 -11.21 -33.98
C ALA A 15 34.67 -10.68 -32.53
N PHE A 16 34.13 -9.48 -32.36
CA PHE A 16 33.64 -9.02 -31.06
C PHE A 16 32.23 -9.62 -30.91
N SER A 17 32.12 -10.74 -30.21
CA SER A 17 30.83 -11.32 -29.84
C SER A 17 30.12 -10.34 -28.90
N LEU A 18 29.19 -9.57 -29.48
CA LEU A 18 28.18 -8.84 -28.74
C LEU A 18 27.28 -9.88 -28.04
N PHE A 19 27.55 -10.17 -26.77
CA PHE A 19 26.51 -10.66 -25.89
C PHE A 19 25.53 -9.51 -25.70
N SER A 20 24.56 -9.42 -26.61
CA SER A 20 23.36 -8.63 -26.38
C SER A 20 22.63 -9.27 -25.21
N PHE A 21 22.83 -8.75 -24.00
CA PHE A 21 21.85 -8.94 -22.95
C PHE A 21 20.57 -8.30 -23.47
N THR A 22 19.65 -9.12 -23.99
CA THR A 22 18.27 -8.72 -24.12
C THR A 22 17.77 -8.51 -22.70
N VAL A 23 17.81 -7.27 -22.23
CA VAL A 23 17.01 -6.85 -21.07
C VAL A 23 15.58 -7.07 -21.51
N GLN A 24 15.03 -8.22 -21.13
CA GLN A 24 13.61 -8.47 -21.28
C GLN A 24 12.92 -7.33 -20.54
N ALA A 25 12.17 -6.50 -21.26
CA ALA A 25 11.39 -5.45 -20.65
C ALA A 25 10.51 -6.12 -19.60
N GLN A 26 10.84 -5.89 -18.33
CA GLN A 26 10.10 -6.47 -17.22
C GLN A 26 8.68 -5.92 -17.35
N ASN A 27 7.73 -6.81 -17.65
CA ASN A 27 6.34 -6.41 -17.78
C ASN A 27 5.91 -5.88 -16.41
N LYS A 28 5.63 -4.57 -16.35
CA LYS A 28 5.27 -3.85 -15.13
C LYS A 28 3.83 -4.11 -14.70
N GLU A 29 3.11 -4.91 -15.48
CA GLU A 29 1.71 -5.25 -15.28
C GLU A 29 1.57 -6.74 -14.92
N ARG A 30 0.91 -7.00 -13.79
CA ARG A 30 0.70 -8.34 -13.24
C ARG A 30 -0.74 -8.54 -12.87
N VAL A 31 -1.26 -9.74 -13.12
CA VAL A 31 -2.52 -10.21 -12.57
C VAL A 31 -2.21 -11.34 -11.60
N THR A 32 -2.73 -11.27 -10.39
CA THR A 32 -2.65 -12.34 -9.39
C THR A 32 -4.06 -12.87 -9.13
N PHE A 33 -4.32 -14.14 -9.45
CA PHE A 33 -5.59 -14.79 -9.11
C PHE A 33 -5.54 -15.48 -7.76
N GLY A 34 -6.67 -15.46 -7.04
CA GLY A 34 -6.90 -16.35 -5.91
C GLY A 34 -7.00 -17.80 -6.39
N ILE A 35 -6.39 -18.74 -5.65
CA ILE A 35 -6.30 -20.15 -6.09
C ILE A 35 -7.65 -20.87 -6.17
N ASP A 36 -8.68 -20.37 -5.46
CA ASP A 36 -10.00 -21.00 -5.44
C ASP A 36 -10.91 -20.52 -6.59
N LEU A 37 -10.40 -19.70 -7.51
CA LEU A 37 -11.10 -19.37 -8.74
C LEU A 37 -11.08 -20.55 -9.74
N THR A 38 -12.21 -20.74 -10.42
CA THR A 38 -12.28 -21.59 -11.61
C THR A 38 -11.71 -20.87 -12.83
N ASP A 39 -11.29 -21.61 -13.87
CA ASP A 39 -10.80 -21.03 -15.13
C ASP A 39 -11.78 -20.00 -15.74
N ALA A 40 -13.08 -20.28 -15.67
CA ALA A 40 -14.12 -19.37 -16.15
C ALA A 40 -14.17 -18.06 -15.34
N GLN A 41 -13.91 -18.13 -14.03
CA GLN A 41 -13.84 -16.96 -13.17
C GLN A 41 -12.55 -16.17 -13.38
N GLU A 42 -11.41 -16.83 -13.63
CA GLU A 42 -10.17 -16.13 -14.01
C GLU A 42 -10.38 -15.30 -15.29
N VAL A 43 -11.04 -15.87 -16.31
CA VAL A 43 -11.41 -15.15 -17.54
C VAL A 43 -12.36 -13.98 -17.25
N GLN A 44 -13.33 -14.15 -16.34
CA GLN A 44 -14.18 -13.06 -15.87
C GLN A 44 -13.36 -11.94 -15.24
N MET A 45 -12.41 -12.28 -14.37
CA MET A 45 -11.56 -11.29 -13.68
C MET A 45 -10.66 -10.53 -14.67
N LEU A 46 -10.07 -11.18 -15.68
CA LEU A 46 -9.32 -10.48 -16.73
C LEU A 46 -10.17 -9.44 -17.44
N LYS A 47 -11.42 -9.80 -17.77
CA LYS A 47 -12.38 -8.88 -18.40
C LYS A 47 -12.74 -7.71 -17.49
N GLU A 48 -12.98 -7.96 -16.20
CA GLU A 48 -13.25 -6.90 -15.21
C GLU A 48 -12.05 -5.97 -15.03
N PHE A 49 -10.83 -6.52 -15.06
CA PHE A 49 -9.59 -5.74 -15.04
C PHE A 49 -9.31 -5.04 -16.37
N GLY A 50 -10.02 -5.39 -17.45
CA GLY A 50 -9.88 -4.78 -18.76
C GLY A 50 -8.55 -5.10 -19.44
N VAL A 51 -8.00 -6.30 -19.18
CA VAL A 51 -6.72 -6.76 -19.72
C VAL A 51 -6.89 -8.11 -20.42
N SER A 52 -6.04 -8.37 -21.40
CA SER A 52 -5.96 -9.67 -22.06
C SER A 52 -4.83 -10.52 -21.48
N GLU A 53 -5.00 -11.84 -21.45
CA GLU A 53 -4.00 -12.77 -20.86
C GLU A 53 -2.62 -12.67 -21.51
N ASN A 54 -2.55 -12.29 -22.79
CA ASN A 54 -1.29 -12.09 -23.52
C ASN A 54 -0.61 -10.74 -23.27
N GLU A 55 -1.27 -9.81 -22.56
CA GLU A 55 -0.76 -8.46 -22.27
C GLU A 55 -0.10 -8.38 -20.89
N VAL A 56 -0.47 -9.29 -19.98
CA VAL A 56 -0.04 -9.30 -18.58
C VAL A 56 0.63 -10.61 -18.23
N SER A 57 1.52 -10.61 -17.23
CA SER A 57 1.95 -11.88 -16.64
C SER A 57 1.00 -12.27 -15.52
N VAL A 58 0.64 -13.55 -15.46
CA VAL A 58 -0.33 -14.11 -14.52
C VAL A 58 0.39 -14.89 -13.43
N ASP A 59 0.08 -14.56 -12.19
CA ASP A 59 0.47 -15.25 -10.98
C ASP A 59 -0.79 -15.79 -10.27
N ARG A 60 -0.60 -16.74 -9.36
CA ARG A 60 -1.67 -17.24 -8.48
C ARG A 60 -1.23 -17.15 -7.04
N ILE A 61 -2.17 -16.92 -6.13
CA ILE A 61 -1.90 -16.83 -4.70
C ILE A 61 -2.67 -17.91 -3.94
N THR A 62 -1.93 -18.65 -3.12
CA THR A 62 -2.46 -19.72 -2.25
C THR A 62 -2.55 -19.25 -0.80
N ASN A 63 -3.25 -19.98 0.07
CA ASN A 63 -3.26 -19.68 1.52
C ASN A 63 -1.85 -19.68 2.13
N ASN A 64 -0.97 -20.56 1.66
CA ASN A 64 0.43 -20.59 2.11
C ASN A 64 1.21 -19.35 1.65
N ASP A 65 0.91 -18.84 0.46
CA ASP A 65 1.52 -17.60 0.00
C ASP A 65 1.03 -16.42 0.84
N ILE A 66 -0.26 -16.38 1.19
CA ILE A 66 -0.83 -15.32 2.05
C ILE A 66 -0.09 -15.25 3.38
N ILE A 67 0.07 -16.41 4.05
CA ILE A 67 0.76 -16.50 5.34
C ILE A 67 2.19 -16.01 5.24
N LYS A 68 2.92 -16.41 4.20
CA LYS A 68 4.31 -15.94 4.00
C LYS A 68 4.35 -14.45 3.70
N GLN A 69 3.45 -13.98 2.85
CA GLN A 69 3.47 -12.63 2.35
C GLN A 69 3.12 -11.60 3.43
N LEU A 70 2.15 -11.95 4.28
CA LEU A 70 1.67 -11.11 5.37
C LEU A 70 2.31 -11.48 6.71
N GLY A 71 3.12 -12.54 6.75
CA GLY A 71 3.84 -13.01 7.93
C GLY A 71 2.92 -13.46 9.08
N LEU A 72 1.79 -14.07 8.73
CA LEU A 72 0.78 -14.59 9.65
C LEU A 72 1.28 -15.85 10.37
N ASP A 73 0.64 -16.22 11.48
CA ASP A 73 0.93 -17.48 12.17
C ASP A 73 0.42 -18.67 11.32
N PRO A 74 1.30 -19.58 10.85
CA PRO A 74 0.88 -20.77 10.11
C PRO A 74 0.07 -21.78 10.95
N ASN A 75 0.04 -21.63 12.28
CA ASN A 75 -0.72 -22.52 13.15
C ASN A 75 -2.11 -21.97 13.51
N ASP A 76 -2.36 -20.68 13.23
CA ASP A 76 -3.67 -20.10 13.43
C ASP A 76 -4.59 -20.47 12.27
N LYS A 77 -5.59 -21.29 12.57
CA LYS A 77 -6.51 -21.83 11.57
C LYS A 77 -7.43 -20.78 10.98
N SER A 78 -7.69 -19.69 11.70
CA SER A 78 -8.55 -18.61 11.21
C SER A 78 -7.99 -17.97 9.93
N ASN A 79 -6.65 -17.95 9.77
CA ASN A 79 -5.96 -17.46 8.57
C ASN A 79 -6.23 -18.29 7.29
N TYR A 80 -6.88 -19.45 7.41
CA TYR A 80 -7.19 -20.35 6.30
C TYR A 80 -8.70 -20.42 6.01
N GLU A 81 -9.53 -19.73 6.79
CA GLU A 81 -10.98 -19.75 6.63
C GLU A 81 -11.45 -18.81 5.50
N GLY A 82 -12.60 -19.11 4.88
CA GLY A 82 -13.23 -18.24 3.86
C GLY A 82 -12.72 -18.40 2.43
N GLY A 83 -11.57 -19.05 2.21
CA GLY A 83 -11.03 -19.33 0.88
C GLY A 83 -10.35 -18.13 0.20
N CYS A 84 -9.62 -18.41 -0.87
CA CYS A 84 -8.79 -17.46 -1.60
C CYS A 84 -9.40 -17.16 -2.97
N TYR A 85 -10.40 -16.28 -2.99
CA TYR A 85 -11.14 -15.91 -4.20
C TYR A 85 -10.74 -14.53 -4.76
N SER A 86 -10.25 -13.62 -3.91
CA SER A 86 -9.91 -12.27 -4.36
C SER A 86 -8.70 -12.31 -5.28
N SER A 87 -8.79 -11.55 -6.36
CA SER A 87 -7.78 -11.37 -7.39
C SER A 87 -7.38 -9.92 -7.49
N SER A 88 -6.23 -9.66 -8.10
CA SER A 88 -5.73 -8.30 -8.30
C SER A 88 -5.03 -8.15 -9.63
N TYR A 89 -5.10 -6.94 -10.18
CA TYR A 89 -4.24 -6.43 -11.22
C TYR A 89 -3.40 -5.31 -10.63
N VAL A 90 -2.10 -5.32 -10.92
CA VAL A 90 -1.13 -4.33 -10.44
C VAL A 90 -0.32 -3.82 -11.61
N LYS A 91 -0.25 -2.50 -11.73
CA LYS A 91 0.61 -1.79 -12.68
C LYS A 91 1.47 -0.80 -11.93
N ILE A 92 2.80 -0.99 -11.97
CA ILE A 92 3.74 -0.04 -11.37
C ILE A 92 3.79 1.22 -12.22
N THR A 93 3.47 2.36 -11.61
CA THR A 93 3.55 3.68 -12.23
C THR A 93 4.76 4.44 -11.70
N ASN A 94 5.22 5.44 -12.46
CA ASN A 94 6.35 6.29 -12.02
C ASN A 94 5.87 7.51 -11.21
N ASN A 95 4.57 7.82 -11.26
CA ASN A 95 3.92 8.97 -10.64
C ASN A 95 2.42 8.69 -10.47
N GLY A 96 1.69 9.68 -9.95
CA GLY A 96 0.23 9.61 -9.78
C GLY A 96 -0.23 9.01 -8.45
N GLY A 97 0.70 8.54 -7.61
CA GLY A 97 0.37 7.94 -6.32
C GLY A 97 -0.23 6.55 -6.45
N ILE A 98 -0.92 6.12 -5.41
CA ILE A 98 -1.65 4.86 -5.38
C ILE A 98 -3.09 5.11 -5.82
N GLN A 99 -3.58 4.31 -6.77
CA GLN A 99 -4.96 4.32 -7.20
C GLN A 99 -5.50 2.90 -7.14
N VAL A 100 -6.44 2.65 -6.23
CA VAL A 100 -7.08 1.34 -6.09
C VAL A 100 -8.53 1.46 -6.51
N GLN A 101 -8.96 0.53 -7.36
CA GLN A 101 -10.38 0.25 -7.62
C GLN A 101 -10.70 -1.13 -7.09
N SER A 102 -11.83 -1.28 -6.40
CA SER A 102 -12.28 -2.56 -5.85
C SER A 102 -13.66 -2.92 -6.39
N ASN A 103 -13.88 -4.20 -6.70
CA ASN A 103 -15.20 -4.74 -7.04
C ASN A 103 -15.47 -6.00 -6.20
N ASN A 104 -16.71 -6.16 -5.71
CA ASN A 104 -17.14 -7.32 -4.91
C ASN A 104 -16.30 -7.58 -3.62
N LEU A 105 -15.62 -6.57 -3.08
CA LEU A 105 -14.96 -6.63 -1.77
C LEU A 105 -15.85 -5.92 -0.74
N THR A 106 -16.36 -6.65 0.25
CA THR A 106 -17.40 -6.16 1.17
C THR A 106 -16.86 -5.54 2.46
N GLU A 107 -15.62 -5.84 2.83
CA GLU A 107 -15.01 -5.36 4.08
C GLU A 107 -13.70 -4.63 3.78
N VAL A 108 -12.76 -5.27 3.08
CA VAL A 108 -11.48 -4.67 2.68
C VAL A 108 -11.69 -3.75 1.48
N THR A 109 -11.99 -2.48 1.75
CA THR A 109 -12.31 -1.49 0.70
C THR A 109 -11.08 -1.04 -0.09
N SER A 110 -11.29 -0.42 -1.25
CA SER A 110 -10.21 0.22 -2.04
C SER A 110 -9.42 1.27 -1.25
N LEU A 111 -10.06 1.99 -0.34
CA LEU A 111 -9.41 3.01 0.50
C LEU A 111 -8.50 2.35 1.54
N MET A 112 -8.95 1.27 2.16
CA MET A 112 -8.14 0.46 3.09
C MET A 112 -6.92 -0.15 2.38
N LEU A 113 -7.12 -0.72 1.19
CA LEU A 113 -6.03 -1.23 0.37
C LEU A 113 -5.03 -0.12 0.02
N SER A 114 -5.51 1.05 -0.42
CA SER A 114 -4.63 2.18 -0.76
C SER A 114 -3.75 2.59 0.42
N ASN A 115 -4.37 2.64 1.62
CA ASN A 115 -3.70 2.91 2.88
C ASN A 115 -2.59 1.89 3.20
N ALA A 116 -2.93 0.60 3.18
CA ALA A 116 -2.03 -0.50 3.48
C ALA A 116 -0.86 -0.58 2.48
N LEU A 117 -1.09 -0.22 1.21
CA LEU A 117 -0.03 -0.21 0.20
C LEU A 117 1.06 0.83 0.53
N VAL A 118 0.70 2.00 1.05
CA VAL A 118 1.70 2.97 1.54
C VAL A 118 2.54 2.36 2.66
N THR A 119 1.90 1.74 3.64
CA THR A 119 2.55 1.09 4.78
C THR A 119 3.48 -0.05 4.33
N SER A 120 3.08 -0.79 3.29
CA SER A 120 3.90 -1.85 2.68
C SER A 120 5.14 -1.33 1.94
N GLY A 121 5.27 -0.01 1.75
CA GLY A 121 6.38 0.64 1.04
C GLY A 121 6.11 0.93 -0.43
N ILE A 122 4.86 0.81 -0.89
CA ILE A 122 4.46 1.14 -2.27
C ILE A 122 4.04 2.60 -2.32
N THR A 123 4.57 3.35 -3.28
CA THR A 123 4.23 4.79 -3.42
C THR A 123 3.45 5.11 -4.68
N ASN A 124 3.61 4.32 -5.75
CA ASN A 124 3.01 4.56 -7.06
C ASN A 124 2.57 3.24 -7.70
N ALA A 125 1.26 3.04 -7.83
CA ALA A 125 0.68 1.89 -8.50
C ALA A 125 -0.77 2.16 -8.90
N GLU A 126 -1.15 1.65 -10.07
CA GLU A 126 -2.56 1.45 -10.42
C GLU A 126 -2.93 0.01 -10.07
N VAL A 127 -3.99 -0.14 -9.27
CA VAL A 127 -4.44 -1.43 -8.76
C VAL A 127 -5.93 -1.59 -9.02
N LYS A 128 -6.30 -2.76 -9.50
CA LYS A 128 -7.69 -3.22 -9.49
C LYS A 128 -7.75 -4.48 -8.65
N ALA A 129 -8.61 -4.52 -7.66
CA ALA A 129 -8.81 -5.68 -6.81
C ALA A 129 -10.27 -6.13 -6.91
N GLY A 130 -10.52 -7.43 -6.84
CA GLY A 130 -11.90 -7.88 -6.80
C GLY A 130 -12.07 -9.38 -6.84
N SER A 131 -13.33 -9.80 -6.94
CA SER A 131 -13.74 -11.19 -6.95
C SER A 131 -14.94 -11.36 -7.88
N PRO A 132 -15.17 -12.53 -8.50
CA PRO A 132 -16.34 -12.77 -9.35
C PRO A 132 -17.69 -12.66 -8.61
N PHE A 133 -17.67 -12.75 -7.28
CA PHE A 133 -18.83 -12.62 -6.38
C PHE A 133 -18.40 -11.96 -5.05
N PRO A 134 -19.34 -11.41 -4.25
CA PRO A 134 -19.02 -10.73 -3.00
C PRO A 134 -18.21 -11.59 -2.02
N VAL A 135 -17.09 -11.06 -1.55
CA VAL A 135 -16.20 -11.65 -0.52
C VAL A 135 -15.65 -10.55 0.38
N THR A 136 -15.10 -10.90 1.54
CA THR A 136 -14.51 -9.94 2.49
C THR A 136 -13.34 -9.15 1.90
N GLY A 137 -12.53 -9.80 1.05
CA GLY A 137 -11.37 -9.20 0.39
C GLY A 137 -10.03 -9.45 1.08
N THR A 138 -9.99 -10.31 2.10
CA THR A 138 -8.76 -10.60 2.89
C THR A 138 -7.56 -11.04 2.04
N SER A 139 -7.79 -11.82 0.98
CA SER A 139 -6.70 -12.25 0.08
C SER A 139 -6.23 -11.18 -0.91
N ALA A 140 -6.95 -10.05 -1.05
CA ALA A 140 -6.66 -9.02 -2.04
C ALA A 140 -5.32 -8.32 -1.76
N LEU A 141 -5.07 -7.92 -0.51
CA LEU A 141 -3.80 -7.26 -0.12
C LEU A 141 -2.61 -8.13 -0.51
N SER A 142 -2.64 -9.41 -0.13
CA SER A 142 -1.56 -10.34 -0.42
C SER A 142 -1.33 -10.54 -1.92
N GLY A 143 -2.41 -10.65 -2.70
CA GLY A 143 -2.35 -10.74 -4.16
C GLY A 143 -1.70 -9.52 -4.81
N ILE A 144 -2.03 -8.33 -4.31
CA ILE A 144 -1.45 -7.06 -4.77
C ILE A 144 0.04 -7.01 -4.45
N LEU A 145 0.44 -7.34 -3.22
CA LEU A 145 1.85 -7.32 -2.81
C LEU A 145 2.68 -8.30 -3.65
N LYS A 146 2.18 -9.52 -3.86
CA LYS A 146 2.85 -10.54 -4.70
C LYS A 146 2.99 -10.06 -6.16
N GLY A 147 1.93 -9.47 -6.70
CA GLY A 147 1.93 -8.91 -8.06
C GLY A 147 2.92 -7.75 -8.19
N PHE A 148 2.97 -6.86 -7.20
CA PHE A 148 3.90 -5.73 -7.17
C PHE A 148 5.36 -6.19 -7.09
N GLU A 149 5.69 -7.09 -6.17
CA GLU A 149 7.05 -7.65 -6.03
C GLU A 149 7.49 -8.38 -7.30
N SER A 150 6.59 -9.14 -7.94
CA SER A 150 6.86 -9.84 -9.20
C SER A 150 7.04 -8.88 -10.38
N ALA A 151 6.30 -7.78 -10.40
CA ALA A 151 6.45 -6.71 -11.39
C ALA A 151 7.73 -5.89 -11.19
N LYS A 152 8.12 -5.65 -9.92
CA LYS A 152 9.32 -4.88 -9.56
C LYS A 152 10.60 -5.71 -9.62
N GLY A 153 10.50 -7.03 -9.37
CA GLY A 153 11.64 -7.95 -9.27
C GLY A 153 12.37 -7.85 -7.93
N GLU A 154 11.72 -7.31 -6.90
CA GLU A 154 12.28 -7.10 -5.57
C GLU A 154 11.18 -7.32 -4.53
N GLU A 155 11.53 -7.97 -3.41
CA GLU A 155 10.63 -8.17 -2.29
C GLU A 155 10.49 -6.90 -1.44
N LEU A 156 9.27 -6.65 -0.94
CA LEU A 156 9.00 -5.66 0.07
C LEU A 156 9.42 -6.20 1.44
N SER A 157 9.79 -5.29 2.34
CA SER A 157 10.13 -5.63 3.72
C SER A 157 9.00 -6.40 4.40
N LEU A 158 9.31 -7.57 4.98
CA LEU A 158 8.32 -8.35 5.72
C LEU A 158 7.73 -7.56 6.90
N LYS A 159 8.52 -6.68 7.54
CA LYS A 159 8.04 -5.79 8.60
C LYS A 159 6.93 -4.85 8.08
N ASN A 160 7.15 -4.26 6.91
CA ASN A 160 6.18 -3.38 6.26
C ASN A 160 4.92 -4.14 5.84
N LYS A 161 5.08 -5.37 5.30
CA LYS A 161 3.94 -6.22 4.91
C LYS A 161 3.09 -6.63 6.12
N LYS A 162 3.71 -6.93 7.26
CA LYS A 162 3.02 -7.21 8.53
C LYS A 162 2.23 -6.01 9.05
N ALA A 163 2.87 -4.84 9.13
CA ALA A 163 2.20 -3.62 9.57
C ALA A 163 1.04 -3.23 8.62
N ALA A 164 1.19 -3.46 7.31
CA ALA A 164 0.11 -3.24 6.35
C ALA A 164 -1.07 -4.19 6.55
N GLN A 165 -0.81 -5.44 6.95
CA GLN A 165 -1.87 -6.39 7.29
C GLN A 165 -2.60 -6.00 8.58
N GLU A 166 -1.85 -5.66 9.63
CA GLU A 166 -2.42 -5.18 10.89
C GLU A 166 -3.22 -3.89 10.70
N GLU A 167 -2.80 -3.03 9.76
CA GLU A 167 -3.55 -1.85 9.36
C GLU A 167 -4.92 -2.24 8.80
N ILE A 168 -5.00 -3.25 7.91
CA ILE A 168 -6.29 -3.74 7.40
C ILE A 168 -7.15 -4.27 8.55
N GLU A 169 -6.59 -5.12 9.42
CA GLU A 169 -7.33 -5.73 10.54
C GLU A 169 -7.89 -4.67 11.51
N THR A 170 -7.05 -3.73 11.95
CA THR A 170 -7.45 -2.63 12.83
C THR A 170 -8.49 -1.74 12.17
N THR A 171 -8.32 -1.45 10.87
CA THR A 171 -9.29 -0.63 10.13
C THR A 171 -10.62 -1.36 9.96
N SER A 172 -10.61 -2.67 9.71
CA SER A 172 -11.82 -3.48 9.59
C SER A 172 -12.58 -3.52 10.91
N ALA A 173 -11.89 -3.79 12.03
CA ALA A 173 -12.50 -3.82 13.36
C ALA A 173 -13.12 -2.46 13.74
N LEU A 174 -12.45 -1.35 13.40
CA LEU A 174 -13.04 -0.01 13.58
C LEU A 174 -14.25 0.19 12.63
N GLY A 175 -14.14 -0.30 11.40
CA GLY A 175 -15.16 -0.15 10.36
C GLY A 175 -16.47 -0.89 10.62
N GLU A 176 -16.45 -1.98 11.40
CA GLU A 176 -17.66 -2.66 11.86
C GLU A 176 -18.57 -1.73 12.69
N GLU A 177 -17.96 -0.82 13.46
CA GLU A 177 -18.68 0.10 14.35
C GLU A 177 -19.02 1.42 13.66
N ILE A 178 -18.09 1.99 12.89
CA ILE A 178 -18.21 3.36 12.37
C ILE A 178 -18.39 3.44 10.85
N GLY A 179 -18.26 2.31 10.15
CA GLY A 179 -18.21 2.20 8.69
C GLY A 179 -16.78 2.13 8.15
N TYR A 180 -16.55 1.26 7.17
CA TYR A 180 -15.20 0.96 6.64
C TYR A 180 -14.50 2.16 5.99
N ASP A 181 -15.24 3.02 5.27
CA ASP A 181 -14.64 4.20 4.63
C ASP A 181 -14.31 5.30 5.67
N GLU A 182 -15.11 5.44 6.73
CA GLU A 182 -14.81 6.30 7.87
C GLU A 182 -13.57 5.81 8.62
N ALA A 183 -13.51 4.51 8.89
CA ALA A 183 -12.35 3.89 9.53
C ALA A 183 -11.09 4.10 8.70
N ALA A 184 -11.15 3.89 7.39
CA ALA A 184 -10.05 4.18 6.48
C ALA A 184 -9.61 5.65 6.54
N LYS A 185 -10.55 6.59 6.72
CA LYS A 185 -10.24 8.01 6.94
C LYS A 185 -9.48 8.25 8.23
N VAL A 186 -9.99 7.74 9.35
CA VAL A 186 -9.38 7.89 10.67
C VAL A 186 -7.94 7.38 10.64
N ILE A 187 -7.75 6.16 10.14
CA ILE A 187 -6.44 5.53 10.05
C ILE A 187 -5.49 6.30 9.12
N ASN A 188 -5.97 6.76 7.95
CA ASN A 188 -5.15 7.59 7.05
C ASN A 188 -4.70 8.91 7.70
N ASP A 189 -5.61 9.60 8.39
CA ASP A 189 -5.32 10.92 8.96
C ASP A 189 -4.35 10.81 10.14
N VAL A 190 -4.53 9.81 11.01
CA VAL A 190 -3.58 9.49 12.09
C VAL A 190 -2.23 9.09 11.52
N LYS A 191 -2.19 8.13 10.59
CA LYS A 191 -0.96 7.65 9.92
C LYS A 191 -0.19 8.80 9.27
N THR A 192 -0.89 9.66 8.52
CA THR A 192 -0.29 10.82 7.86
C THR A 192 0.40 11.72 8.88
N LYS A 193 -0.21 11.91 10.05
CA LYS A 193 0.37 12.72 11.11
C LYS A 193 1.56 12.05 11.80
N ILE A 194 1.47 10.76 12.09
CA ILE A 194 2.57 9.97 12.66
C ILE A 194 3.80 10.03 11.77
N ILE A 195 3.64 9.71 10.47
CA ILE A 195 4.75 9.75 9.50
C ILE A 195 5.34 11.16 9.37
N LYS A 196 4.50 12.20 9.41
CA LYS A 196 4.96 13.59 9.27
C LYS A 196 5.74 14.10 10.47
N GLU A 197 5.25 13.85 11.69
CA GLU A 197 5.87 14.39 12.91
C GLU A 197 6.96 13.48 13.48
N ALA A 198 6.99 12.20 13.09
CA ALA A 198 7.96 11.20 13.53
C ALA A 198 8.14 11.18 15.07
N PRO A 199 7.06 10.94 15.83
CA PRO A 199 7.06 10.96 17.30
C PRO A 199 8.11 10.02 17.89
N LYS A 200 8.65 10.40 19.05
CA LYS A 200 9.79 9.71 19.68
C LYS A 200 9.41 8.67 20.72
N ASN A 201 8.16 8.66 21.16
CA ASN A 201 7.69 7.76 22.21
C ASN A 201 6.17 7.55 22.14
N SER A 202 5.70 6.56 22.91
CA SER A 202 4.29 6.18 22.98
C SER A 202 3.37 7.32 23.48
N GLU A 203 3.86 8.23 24.32
CA GLU A 203 3.05 9.37 24.80
C GLU A 203 2.76 10.36 23.66
N GLU A 204 3.75 10.66 22.83
CA GLU A 204 3.58 11.51 21.64
C GLU A 204 2.64 10.87 20.62
N ILE A 205 2.72 9.55 20.43
CA ILE A 205 1.78 8.79 19.60
C ILE A 205 0.36 8.89 20.19
N SER A 206 0.18 8.67 21.50
CA SER A 206 -1.13 8.77 22.17
C SER A 206 -1.76 10.15 21.94
N LYS A 207 -0.98 11.23 22.07
CA LYS A 207 -1.46 12.60 21.83
C LYS A 207 -1.89 12.82 20.38
N ILE A 208 -1.20 12.24 19.40
CA ILE A 208 -1.60 12.31 18.00
C ILE A 208 -2.91 11.55 17.79
N VAL A 209 -3.01 10.32 18.29
CA VAL A 209 -4.21 9.47 18.18
C VAL A 209 -5.40 10.19 18.81
N GLU A 210 -5.34 10.51 20.10
CA GLU A 210 -6.42 11.21 20.82
C GLU A 210 -6.79 12.54 20.15
N GLY A 211 -5.78 13.32 19.76
CA GLY A 211 -5.95 14.61 19.11
C GLY A 211 -6.63 14.51 17.74
N ILE A 212 -6.60 13.36 17.06
CA ILE A 212 -7.28 13.16 15.78
C ILE A 212 -8.61 12.46 16.01
N THR A 213 -8.66 11.38 16.79
CA THR A 213 -9.86 10.58 17.02
C THR A 213 -10.96 11.34 17.76
N ASN A 214 -10.61 12.15 18.77
CA ASN A 214 -11.60 12.94 19.54
C ASN A 214 -12.27 14.03 18.69
N ASN A 215 -11.75 14.27 17.50
CA ASN A 215 -12.30 15.26 16.61
C ASN A 215 -13.34 14.68 15.68
N TYR A 216 -13.41 13.37 15.44
CA TYR A 216 -14.47 12.79 14.61
C TYR A 216 -15.83 12.85 15.32
N THR A 217 -16.89 13.02 14.52
CA THR A 217 -18.28 13.07 15.04
C THR A 217 -18.70 11.73 15.61
N VAL A 218 -18.11 10.64 15.11
CA VAL A 218 -18.34 9.29 15.63
C VAL A 218 -17.42 9.06 16.81
N GLU A 219 -17.99 8.57 17.91
CA GLU A 219 -17.25 8.25 19.11
C GLU A 219 -16.37 7.03 18.87
N ILE A 220 -15.06 7.20 19.04
CA ILE A 220 -14.08 6.11 19.03
C ILE A 220 -13.79 5.76 20.48
N SER A 221 -14.01 4.49 20.84
CA SER A 221 -13.82 4.01 22.21
C SER A 221 -12.35 4.04 22.62
N ASP A 222 -12.07 4.03 23.92
CA ASP A 222 -10.69 4.02 24.41
C ASP A 222 -9.96 2.72 24.04
N GLU A 223 -10.67 1.60 23.94
CA GLU A 223 -10.13 0.34 23.44
C GLU A 223 -9.70 0.45 21.97
N GLN A 224 -10.54 1.05 21.13
CA GLN A 224 -10.20 1.32 19.73
C GLN A 224 -9.03 2.30 19.60
N LYS A 225 -8.94 3.33 20.44
CA LYS A 225 -7.78 4.25 20.45
C LYS A 225 -6.49 3.53 20.80
N GLU A 226 -6.51 2.60 21.76
CA GLU A 226 -5.33 1.81 22.11
C GLU A 226 -4.92 0.85 20.97
N GLN A 227 -5.88 0.26 20.26
CA GLN A 227 -5.59 -0.53 19.04
C GLN A 227 -4.94 0.35 17.95
N ILE A 228 -5.51 1.52 17.68
CA ILE A 228 -4.94 2.48 16.73
C ILE A 228 -3.53 2.89 17.16
N LYS A 229 -3.30 3.13 18.46
CA LYS A 229 -1.98 3.50 18.99
C LYS A 229 -0.95 2.39 18.86
N ALA A 230 -1.34 1.13 19.06
CA ALA A 230 -0.46 -0.02 18.81
C ALA A 230 -0.03 -0.05 17.35
N LEU A 231 -1.00 -0.06 16.43
CA LEU A 231 -0.75 0.01 14.98
C LEU A 231 0.15 1.20 14.59
N MET A 232 -0.12 2.39 15.13
CA MET A 232 0.66 3.59 14.82
C MET A 232 2.08 3.55 15.40
N THR A 233 2.30 2.79 16.48
CA THR A 233 3.64 2.50 16.98
C THR A 233 4.41 1.66 15.98
N ASP A 234 3.79 0.58 15.46
CA ASP A 234 4.41 -0.27 14.46
C ASP A 234 4.69 0.47 13.14
N ILE A 235 3.76 1.32 12.70
CA ILE A 235 3.95 2.19 11.52
C ILE A 235 5.06 3.21 11.75
N ASN A 236 5.12 3.86 12.92
CA ASN A 236 6.19 4.82 13.24
C ASN A 236 7.57 4.16 13.18
N ASP A 237 7.65 2.91 13.66
CA ASP A 237 8.87 2.12 13.65
C ASP A 237 9.31 1.67 12.24
N LEU A 238 8.49 1.86 11.20
CA LEU A 238 8.89 1.65 9.82
C LEU A 238 9.77 2.78 9.27
N ASP A 239 9.84 3.93 9.96
CA ASP A 239 10.64 5.11 9.56
C ASP A 239 10.37 5.55 8.10
N ILE A 240 9.09 5.58 7.72
CA ILE A 240 8.67 5.97 6.36
C ILE A 240 9.03 7.45 6.13
N ASP A 241 9.84 7.73 5.11
CA ASP A 241 10.20 9.11 4.75
C ASP A 241 8.98 9.86 4.22
N TYR A 242 8.44 10.77 5.05
CA TYR A 242 7.31 11.62 4.71
C TYR A 242 7.48 12.33 3.35
N SER A 243 8.69 12.74 3.00
CA SER A 243 8.94 13.46 1.74
C SER A 243 8.63 12.62 0.50
N THR A 244 8.74 11.29 0.62
CA THR A 244 8.49 10.32 -0.46
C THR A 244 7.02 9.94 -0.58
N VAL A 245 6.26 9.96 0.52
CA VAL A 245 4.87 9.49 0.57
C VAL A 245 3.83 10.62 0.70
N LYS A 246 4.25 11.87 0.98
CA LYS A 246 3.32 13.00 1.24
C LYS A 246 2.24 13.18 0.18
N GLU A 247 2.58 13.02 -1.10
CA GLU A 247 1.64 13.24 -2.20
C GLU A 247 0.68 12.06 -2.30
N THR A 248 1.18 10.83 -2.11
CA THR A 248 0.37 9.61 -2.08
C THR A 248 -0.62 9.65 -0.92
N LEU A 249 -0.19 9.99 0.30
CA LEU A 249 -1.07 10.14 1.47
C LEU A 249 -2.14 11.22 1.26
N LYS A 250 -1.76 12.35 0.64
CA LYS A 250 -2.70 13.42 0.30
C LYS A 250 -3.72 12.97 -0.74
N ASN A 251 -3.28 12.24 -1.77
CA ASN A 251 -4.17 11.70 -2.81
C ASN A 251 -5.18 10.71 -2.22
N ILE A 252 -4.71 9.81 -1.34
CA ILE A 252 -5.59 8.90 -0.60
C ILE A 252 -6.60 9.70 0.24
N GLY A 253 -6.14 10.69 1.02
CA GLY A 253 -7.03 11.53 1.82
C GLY A 253 -8.09 12.26 0.97
N ASN A 254 -7.75 12.67 -0.25
CA ASN A 254 -8.69 13.27 -1.20
C ASN A 254 -9.70 12.25 -1.74
N GLN A 255 -9.24 11.05 -2.14
CA GLN A 255 -10.11 9.96 -2.61
C GLN A 255 -11.11 9.54 -1.53
N ILE A 256 -10.64 9.37 -0.30
CA ILE A 256 -11.50 9.09 0.87
C ILE A 256 -12.55 10.20 1.01
N SER A 257 -12.11 11.47 0.93
CA SER A 257 -13.00 12.62 1.07
C SER A 257 -14.02 12.74 -0.07
N GLU A 258 -13.71 12.25 -1.25
CA GLU A 258 -14.64 12.20 -2.37
C GLU A 258 -15.69 11.09 -2.18
N VAL A 259 -15.25 9.89 -1.80
CA VAL A 259 -16.14 8.74 -1.52
C VAL A 259 -17.14 9.07 -0.42
N LEU A 260 -16.67 9.61 0.70
CA LEU A 260 -17.53 9.97 1.83
C LEU A 260 -18.55 11.07 1.49
N LYS A 261 -18.16 12.10 0.69
CA LYS A 261 -19.08 13.14 0.19
C LYS A 261 -20.17 12.54 -0.69
N ASN A 262 -19.79 11.65 -1.61
CA ASN A 262 -20.73 11.00 -2.51
C ASN A 262 -21.71 10.08 -1.77
N SER A 263 -21.30 9.52 -0.63
CA SER A 263 -22.14 8.72 0.26
C SER A 263 -23.08 9.55 1.16
N GLY A 264 -23.08 10.88 1.03
CA GLY A 264 -23.94 11.78 1.80
C GLY A 264 -23.58 11.86 3.29
N LYS A 265 -22.38 11.42 3.67
CA LYS A 265 -21.90 11.52 5.05
C LYS A 265 -21.16 12.85 5.21
N ASP A 266 -21.55 13.63 6.22
CA ASP A 266 -20.92 14.91 6.52
C ASP A 266 -19.45 14.69 6.85
N ILE A 267 -18.58 15.13 5.95
CA ILE A 267 -17.14 15.17 6.22
C ILE A 267 -16.87 16.44 7.01
N GLN A 268 -16.29 16.27 8.18
CA GLN A 268 -15.74 17.41 8.92
C GLN A 268 -14.83 18.24 8.04
N ASP A 269 -15.05 19.55 8.11
CA ASP A 269 -14.49 20.50 7.16
C ASP A 269 -12.96 20.46 7.16
N SER A 270 -12.37 20.53 5.97
CA SER A 270 -10.92 20.47 5.76
C SER A 270 -10.16 21.55 6.55
N SER A 271 -10.81 22.69 6.81
CA SER A 271 -10.29 23.79 7.62
C SER A 271 -10.14 23.41 9.10
N PHE A 272 -11.07 22.60 9.63
CA PHE A 272 -11.00 22.11 11.00
C PHE A 272 -9.86 21.10 11.17
N PHE A 273 -9.73 20.15 10.23
CA PHE A 273 -8.60 19.23 10.18
C PHE A 273 -7.25 19.94 10.05
N GLN A 274 -7.15 20.97 9.22
CA GLN A 274 -5.92 21.79 9.14
C GLN A 274 -5.57 22.43 10.49
N GLY A 275 -6.58 22.87 11.25
CA GLY A 275 -6.42 23.39 12.61
C GLY A 275 -5.81 22.35 13.57
N ILE A 276 -6.27 21.10 13.52
CA ILE A 276 -5.72 19.98 14.32
C ILE A 276 -4.28 19.70 13.92
N PHE A 277 -4.03 19.58 12.61
CA PHE A 277 -2.68 19.34 12.10
C PHE A 277 -1.71 20.45 12.51
N ALA A 278 -2.17 21.70 12.53
CA ALA A 278 -1.40 22.84 13.01
C ALA A 278 -1.19 22.81 14.53
N ALA A 279 -2.23 22.51 15.32
CA ALA A 279 -2.13 22.42 16.77
C ALA A 279 -1.13 21.36 17.22
N ILE A 280 -1.21 20.16 16.63
CA ILE A 280 -0.27 19.08 16.91
C ILE A 280 1.13 19.45 16.39
N GLY A 281 1.25 20.03 15.18
CA GLY A 281 2.56 20.48 14.67
C GLY A 281 3.23 21.54 15.56
N ASN A 282 2.43 22.44 16.14
CA ASN A 282 2.91 23.42 17.12
C ASN A 282 3.37 22.76 18.42
N PHE A 283 2.70 21.69 18.87
CA PHE A 283 3.13 20.90 20.02
C PHE A 283 4.52 20.28 19.77
N PHE A 284 4.74 19.64 18.61
CA PHE A 284 6.04 19.06 18.26
C PHE A 284 7.13 20.11 18.04
N SER A 285 6.80 21.24 17.42
CA SER A 285 7.75 22.35 17.25
C SER A 285 8.23 22.87 18.62
N LYS A 286 7.31 23.08 19.57
CA LYS A 286 7.64 23.49 20.95
C LYS A 286 8.46 22.44 21.70
N LEU A 287 8.14 21.15 21.50
CA LEU A 287 8.90 20.06 22.10
C LEU A 287 10.33 20.03 21.58
N PHE A 288 10.52 20.17 20.28
CA PHE A 288 11.83 20.20 19.64
C PHE A 288 12.65 21.44 20.07
N ASP A 289 12.03 22.61 20.11
CA ASP A 289 12.67 23.84 20.58
C ASP A 289 13.12 23.71 22.05
N SER A 290 12.31 23.08 22.90
CA SER A 290 12.66 22.80 24.30
C SER A 290 13.91 21.92 24.39
N ILE A 291 13.98 20.84 23.61
CA ILE A 291 15.15 19.93 23.59
C ILE A 291 16.40 20.65 23.08
N LYS A 292 16.28 21.44 22.02
CA LYS A 292 17.40 22.21 21.46
C LYS A 292 17.96 23.25 22.43
N ASN A 293 17.08 23.88 23.23
CA ASN A 293 17.49 24.83 24.26
C ASN A 293 18.16 24.16 25.47
N ILE A 294 17.81 22.91 25.78
CA ILE A 294 18.46 22.13 26.84
C ILE A 294 19.85 21.63 26.41
N GLY A 295 20.05 21.30 25.13
CA GLY A 295 21.35 20.83 24.61
C GLY A 295 22.39 21.92 24.28
N ASN A 296 22.02 23.20 24.39
CA ASN A 296 22.89 24.37 24.13
C ASN A 296 23.31 25.13 25.42
N ASN A 297 23.01 24.58 26.60
CA ASN A 297 23.55 25.00 27.91
C ASN A 297 24.44 23.89 28.48
#